data_AF-A0AAX6I5B4-F1
#
_entry.id   AF-A0AAX6I5B4-F1
#
_cell.length_a   1.000
_cell.length_b   1.000
_cell.length_c   1.000
_cell.angle_alpha   90.00
_cell.angle_beta   90.00
_cell.angle_gamma   90.00
#
_symmetry.space_group_name_H-M   'P 1'
#
loop_
_entity.id
_entity.type
_entity.pdbx_description
1 polymer ?
#
loop_
_entity_poly.entity_id
_entity_poly.type
_entity_poly.pdbx_seq_one_letter_code
_entity_poly.pdbx_strand_id
1 'polypeptide(L)'
;MMREKNNHVKFVVKNSDYATSLCPGTSTDNKRSIGIPIRDVISLSLEERLIKWLSEGRQVNRFAALLHLDPTISIKDDLLRILPLYAYLVQGLWVSKSSLICKGFEALVRDYIIFLFSKNKTIRYDKRKSPIPPVVRHYLSQLAFQRPLFSDLKFREATDLSFIKAYPHAVKEQECAWSSREQELLESFRGSFRNMMEKQAVDFLMNGLNPKLVKKVTSSAIADPGHKKDINMMASSTGMTVPSSSQEELVKVLLEVFRLHSVRSLGSIKQALQGRGIDPPPELISVLGQITENVHGVYVSKSAGNPDLHALRTVIIKLFMENKPNAKLRNNQIVAAVRSSLNRNFSADEYKQVVNGLCINKDGWMLKDGEC
;
A
#
# COMPACT_ATOMS: atom_id res chain seq x y z
N MET A 1 -71.49 5.95 -52.47
CA MET A 1 -71.07 6.21 -51.08
C MET A 1 -69.96 5.24 -50.70
N MET A 2 -68.70 5.68 -50.69
CA MET A 2 -67.57 4.88 -50.21
C MET A 2 -67.36 5.17 -48.72
N ARG A 3 -67.31 4.13 -47.87
CA ARG A 3 -66.96 4.25 -46.45
C ARG A 3 -65.44 4.36 -46.32
N GLU A 4 -64.96 5.49 -45.81
CA GLU A 4 -63.58 5.64 -45.37
C GLU A 4 -63.29 4.70 -44.19
N LYS A 5 -62.34 3.78 -44.39
CA LYS A 5 -61.75 2.99 -43.29
C LYS A 5 -60.72 3.87 -42.58
N ASN A 6 -61.12 4.44 -41.45
CA ASN A 6 -60.23 5.23 -40.61
C ASN A 6 -59.26 4.28 -39.87
N ASN A 7 -58.11 4.00 -40.48
CA ASN A 7 -57.05 3.18 -39.89
C ASN A 7 -56.31 4.01 -38.82
N HIS A 8 -56.78 3.97 -37.57
CA HIS A 8 -55.99 4.47 -36.44
C HIS A 8 -54.74 3.60 -36.26
N VAL A 9 -53.60 4.11 -36.72
CA VAL A 9 -52.28 3.52 -36.46
C VAL A 9 -52.03 3.63 -34.96
N LYS A 10 -52.09 2.49 -34.27
CA LYS A 10 -51.81 2.40 -32.83
C LYS A 10 -50.29 2.44 -32.62
N PHE A 11 -49.76 3.61 -32.28
CA PHE A 11 -48.37 3.76 -31.81
C PHE A 11 -48.27 3.25 -30.36
N VAL A 12 -48.18 1.93 -30.19
CA VAL A 12 -48.01 1.26 -28.87
C VAL A 12 -46.58 0.75 -28.74
N VAL A 13 -45.61 1.58 -29.13
CA VAL A 13 -44.19 1.24 -28.98
C VAL A 13 -43.67 2.07 -27.83
N LYS A 14 -43.12 1.42 -26.79
CA LYS A 14 -42.45 2.15 -25.71
C LYS A 14 -41.27 2.93 -26.29
N ASN A 15 -41.00 4.12 -25.75
CA ASN A 15 -39.94 5.00 -26.26
C ASN A 15 -38.57 4.29 -26.35
N SER A 16 -38.28 3.35 -25.44
CA SER A 16 -37.08 2.50 -25.48
C SER A 16 -36.99 1.62 -26.73
N ASP A 17 -38.11 1.02 -27.10
CA ASP A 17 -38.19 0.04 -28.19
C ASP A 17 -38.16 0.75 -29.54
N TYR A 18 -38.77 1.93 -29.60
CA TYR A 18 -38.71 2.82 -30.77
C TYR A 18 -37.28 3.33 -31.00
N ALA A 19 -36.58 3.76 -29.96
CA ALA A 19 -35.19 4.22 -30.06
C ALA A 19 -34.23 3.09 -30.49
N THR A 20 -34.46 1.87 -30.01
CA THR A 20 -33.66 0.68 -30.37
C THR A 20 -33.90 0.25 -31.82
N SER A 21 -35.12 0.45 -32.34
CA SER A 21 -35.49 0.21 -33.75
C SER A 21 -34.82 1.20 -34.71
N LEU A 22 -34.75 2.49 -34.33
CA LEU A 22 -34.12 3.54 -35.14
C LEU A 22 -32.60 3.42 -35.19
N CYS A 23 -32.00 2.91 -34.11
CA CYS A 23 -30.56 2.75 -33.98
C CYS A 23 -30.24 1.30 -33.58
N PRO A 24 -30.38 0.31 -34.49
CA PRO A 24 -29.95 -1.05 -34.21
C PRO A 24 -28.44 -1.02 -33.99
N GLY A 25 -28.01 -1.19 -32.74
CA GLY A 25 -26.61 -1.04 -32.36
C GLY A 25 -25.70 -1.90 -33.24
N THR A 26 -24.86 -1.26 -34.05
CA THR A 26 -23.89 -1.94 -34.92
C THR A 26 -22.72 -2.45 -34.06
N SER A 27 -22.84 -3.63 -33.48
CA SER A 27 -21.68 -4.40 -33.04
C SER A 27 -22.00 -5.88 -32.98
N THR A 28 -22.05 -6.52 -34.14
CA THR A 28 -21.97 -7.98 -34.28
C THR A 28 -20.53 -8.51 -34.14
N ASP A 29 -19.60 -7.68 -33.69
CA ASP A 29 -18.22 -8.09 -33.47
C ASP A 29 -18.01 -8.47 -31.99
N ASN A 30 -17.74 -9.75 -31.74
CA ASN A 30 -17.52 -10.35 -30.42
C ASN A 30 -16.25 -9.86 -29.69
N LYS A 31 -15.70 -8.70 -30.05
CA LYS A 31 -14.69 -8.01 -29.26
C LYS A 31 -15.40 -7.15 -28.22
N ARG A 32 -15.90 -7.80 -27.16
CA ARG A 32 -16.40 -7.09 -25.97
C ARG A 32 -15.37 -6.04 -25.57
N SER A 33 -15.76 -4.77 -25.58
CA SER A 33 -14.96 -3.70 -24.99
C SER A 33 -14.55 -4.13 -23.58
N ILE A 34 -13.26 -4.06 -23.26
CA ILE A 34 -12.75 -4.33 -21.91
C ILE A 34 -13.29 -3.22 -20.99
N GLY A 35 -14.41 -3.48 -20.32
CA GLY A 35 -15.06 -2.55 -19.40
C GLY A 35 -16.53 -2.91 -19.20
N ILE A 36 -16.98 -2.81 -17.95
CA ILE A 36 -18.39 -3.00 -17.59
C ILE A 36 -19.19 -1.80 -18.11
N PRO A 37 -20.31 -1.99 -18.84
CA PRO A 37 -21.18 -0.88 -19.22
C PRO A 37 -21.69 -0.18 -17.96
N ILE A 38 -21.41 1.11 -17.81
CA ILE A 38 -21.76 1.90 -16.60
C ILE A 38 -23.25 1.76 -16.26
N ARG A 39 -24.12 1.70 -17.29
CA ARG A 39 -25.58 1.52 -17.15
C ARG A 39 -25.99 0.29 -16.32
N ASP A 40 -25.18 -0.77 -16.33
CA ASP A 40 -25.49 -2.04 -15.64
C ASP A 40 -25.09 -1.99 -14.15
N VAL A 41 -24.53 -0.86 -13.68
CA VAL A 41 -23.94 -0.71 -12.34
C VAL A 41 -24.37 0.59 -11.66
N ILE A 42 -25.18 1.44 -12.31
CA ILE A 42 -25.67 2.72 -11.76
C ILE A 42 -26.47 2.53 -10.47
N SER A 43 -27.09 1.36 -10.27
CA SER A 43 -27.83 1.04 -9.04
C SER A 43 -26.94 0.65 -7.87
N LEU A 44 -25.63 0.45 -8.08
CA LEU A 44 -24.69 0.09 -7.02
C LEU A 44 -24.08 1.34 -6.39
N SER A 45 -23.65 1.20 -5.13
CA SER A 45 -22.87 2.23 -4.45
C SER A 45 -21.57 2.55 -5.21
N LEU A 46 -20.97 3.70 -4.92
CA LEU A 46 -19.68 4.08 -5.50
C LEU A 46 -18.59 3.02 -5.26
N GLU A 47 -18.54 2.48 -4.04
CA GLU A 47 -17.56 1.48 -3.64
C GLU A 47 -17.75 0.17 -4.41
N GLU A 48 -18.98 -0.32 -4.55
CA GLU A 48 -19.28 -1.52 -5.32
C GLU A 48 -18.96 -1.35 -6.81
N ARG A 49 -19.28 -0.18 -7.39
CA ARG A 49 -18.90 0.18 -8.77
C ARG A 49 -17.37 0.12 -8.94
N LEU A 50 -16.63 0.67 -7.99
CA LEU A 50 -15.18 0.70 -8.02
C LEU A 50 -14.58 -0.71 -7.89
N ILE A 51 -15.05 -1.52 -6.94
CA ILE A 51 -14.59 -2.91 -6.76
C ILE A 51 -14.83 -3.68 -8.05
N LYS A 52 -16.02 -3.60 -8.63
CA LYS A 52 -16.36 -4.30 -9.87
C LYS A 52 -15.45 -3.86 -11.03
N TRP A 53 -15.24 -2.55 -11.19
CA TRP A 53 -14.32 -1.99 -12.19
C TRP A 53 -12.89 -2.52 -12.05
N LEU A 54 -12.35 -2.50 -10.84
CA LEU A 54 -10.98 -2.92 -10.57
C LEU A 54 -10.79 -4.44 -10.67
N SER A 55 -11.84 -5.21 -10.42
CA SER A 55 -11.79 -6.68 -10.41
C SER A 55 -11.98 -7.27 -11.81
N GLU A 56 -12.96 -6.77 -12.57
CA GLU A 56 -13.34 -7.33 -13.88
C GLU A 56 -12.79 -6.51 -15.06
N GLY A 57 -12.38 -5.27 -14.82
CA GLY A 57 -11.95 -4.33 -15.85
C GLY A 57 -10.45 -4.27 -16.07
N ARG A 58 -9.99 -3.11 -16.56
CA ARG A 58 -8.56 -2.84 -16.76
C ARG A 58 -7.85 -2.79 -15.42
N GLN A 59 -6.68 -3.42 -15.36
CA GLN A 59 -5.90 -3.53 -14.13
C GLN A 59 -5.05 -2.30 -13.84
N VAL A 60 -4.86 -1.41 -14.81
CA VAL A 60 -4.11 -0.14 -14.68
C VAL A 60 -5.01 0.98 -15.18
N ASN A 61 -5.31 1.94 -14.31
CA ASN A 61 -6.32 2.97 -14.57
C ASN A 61 -5.77 4.38 -14.30
N ARG A 62 -6.11 5.32 -15.18
CA ARG A 62 -5.91 6.75 -14.90
C ARG A 62 -6.99 7.23 -13.94
N PHE A 63 -6.65 8.16 -13.05
CA PHE A 63 -7.64 8.72 -12.14
C PHE A 63 -8.80 9.39 -12.88
N ALA A 64 -8.51 10.12 -13.97
CA ALA A 64 -9.54 10.73 -14.81
C ALA A 64 -10.54 9.70 -15.38
N ALA A 65 -10.09 8.48 -15.69
CA ALA A 65 -10.98 7.42 -16.16
C ALA A 65 -11.93 6.94 -15.06
N LEU A 66 -11.44 6.87 -13.82
CA LEU A 66 -12.22 6.43 -12.66
C LEU A 66 -13.27 7.46 -12.23
N LEU A 67 -13.06 8.75 -12.52
CA LEU A 67 -14.08 9.79 -12.31
C LEU A 67 -15.33 9.58 -13.17
N HIS A 68 -15.27 8.77 -14.23
CA HIS A 68 -16.45 8.43 -15.02
C HIS A 68 -17.34 7.36 -14.36
N LEU A 69 -16.93 6.77 -13.24
CA LEU A 69 -17.80 5.89 -12.46
C LEU A 69 -19.03 6.63 -11.95
N ASP A 70 -18.89 7.94 -11.69
CA ASP A 70 -19.98 8.86 -11.39
C ASP A 70 -19.48 10.32 -11.59
N PRO A 71 -20.11 11.10 -12.48
CA PRO A 71 -19.57 12.39 -12.91
C PRO A 71 -19.81 13.55 -11.93
N THR A 72 -20.27 13.30 -10.71
CA THR A 72 -20.53 14.35 -9.72
C THR A 72 -19.23 14.97 -9.19
N ILE A 73 -19.20 16.29 -8.94
CA ILE A 73 -17.98 16.98 -8.46
C ILE A 73 -17.54 16.47 -7.08
N SER A 74 -18.51 16.09 -6.24
CA SER A 74 -18.28 15.55 -4.89
C SER A 74 -17.48 14.25 -4.86
N ILE A 75 -17.50 13.47 -5.96
CA ILE A 75 -16.88 12.15 -5.98
C ILE A 75 -15.36 12.18 -5.88
N LYS A 76 -14.70 13.29 -6.26
CA LYS A 76 -13.24 13.31 -6.41
C LYS A 76 -12.55 12.96 -5.09
N ASP A 77 -12.97 13.60 -4.01
CA ASP A 77 -12.39 13.42 -2.68
C ASP A 77 -12.79 12.07 -2.08
N ASP A 78 -14.05 11.67 -2.26
CA ASP A 78 -14.53 10.34 -1.84
C ASP A 78 -13.76 9.21 -2.53
N LEU A 79 -13.55 9.34 -3.85
CA LEU A 79 -12.85 8.37 -4.65
C LEU A 79 -11.37 8.27 -4.25
N LEU A 80 -10.71 9.42 -3.99
CA LEU A 80 -9.34 9.42 -3.47
C LEU A 80 -9.22 8.79 -2.09
N ARG A 81 -10.26 8.88 -1.26
CA ARG A 81 -10.31 8.25 0.06
C ARG A 81 -10.50 6.72 -0.03
N ILE A 82 -11.37 6.23 -0.91
CA ILE A 82 -11.67 4.79 -1.02
C ILE A 82 -10.70 4.03 -1.95
N LEU A 83 -10.12 4.69 -2.94
CA LEU A 83 -9.22 4.05 -3.91
C LEU A 83 -8.05 3.30 -3.26
N PRO A 84 -7.34 3.87 -2.27
CA PRO A 84 -6.26 3.19 -1.58
C PRO A 84 -6.67 1.88 -0.90
N LEU A 85 -7.96 1.65 -0.63
CA LEU A 85 -8.45 0.39 -0.07
C LEU A 85 -8.38 -0.74 -1.11
N TYR A 86 -8.59 -0.42 -2.39
CA TYR A 86 -8.81 -1.39 -3.47
C TYR A 86 -7.76 -1.37 -4.58
N ALA A 87 -6.96 -0.32 -4.66
CA ALA A 87 -5.89 -0.14 -5.64
C ALA A 87 -4.62 0.42 -5.00
N TYR A 88 -3.49 0.18 -5.65
CA TYR A 88 -2.20 0.79 -5.36
C TYR A 88 -1.92 1.90 -6.37
N LEU A 89 -1.38 3.01 -5.91
CA LEU A 89 -0.88 4.06 -6.80
C LEU A 89 0.55 3.70 -7.29
N VAL A 90 0.75 3.71 -8.60
CA VAL A 90 2.01 3.35 -9.27
C VAL A 90 2.24 4.32 -10.42
N GLN A 91 3.27 5.17 -10.32
CA GLN A 91 3.59 6.16 -11.37
C GLN A 91 2.38 7.06 -11.74
N GLY A 92 1.58 7.47 -10.75
CA GLY A 92 0.37 8.28 -10.96
C GLY A 92 -0.86 7.49 -11.45
N LEU A 93 -0.75 6.18 -11.63
CA LEU A 93 -1.82 5.30 -12.12
C LEU A 93 -2.33 4.41 -10.99
N TRP A 94 -3.62 4.13 -10.98
CA TRP A 94 -4.28 3.25 -10.01
C TRP A 94 -4.30 1.82 -10.52
N VAL A 95 -3.60 0.93 -9.82
CA VAL A 95 -3.45 -0.49 -10.15
C VAL A 95 -4.24 -1.34 -9.16
N SER A 96 -5.14 -2.20 -9.63
CA SER A 96 -5.98 -3.03 -8.74
C SER A 96 -5.13 -3.84 -7.76
N LYS A 97 -5.51 -3.91 -6.48
CA LYS A 97 -4.82 -4.76 -5.50
C LYS A 97 -4.98 -6.24 -5.81
N SER A 98 -3.99 -7.05 -5.44
CA SER A 98 -4.03 -8.49 -5.73
C SER A 98 -5.16 -9.20 -4.98
N SER A 99 -5.58 -8.69 -3.81
CA SER A 99 -6.73 -9.22 -3.05
C SER A 99 -8.05 -9.24 -3.81
N LEU A 100 -8.19 -8.42 -4.87
CA LEU A 100 -9.37 -8.41 -5.74
C LEU A 100 -9.28 -9.45 -6.88
N ILE A 101 -8.08 -9.93 -7.20
CA ILE A 101 -7.80 -10.68 -8.42
C ILE A 101 -7.40 -12.13 -8.13
N CYS A 102 -6.58 -12.36 -7.11
CA CYS A 102 -6.02 -13.67 -6.78
C CYS A 102 -5.70 -13.77 -5.28
N LYS A 103 -5.34 -14.98 -4.83
CA LYS A 103 -5.06 -15.28 -3.41
C LYS A 103 -3.77 -16.09 -3.26
N GLY A 104 -3.23 -16.13 -2.06
CA GLY A 104 -2.05 -16.94 -1.73
C GLY A 104 -0.80 -16.53 -2.51
N PHE A 105 -0.03 -17.51 -3.00
CA PHE A 105 1.24 -17.27 -3.68
C PHE A 105 1.12 -16.39 -4.93
N GLU A 106 0.03 -16.53 -5.69
CA GLU A 106 -0.23 -15.73 -6.88
C GLU A 106 -0.37 -14.24 -6.55
N ALA A 107 -0.99 -13.92 -5.41
CA ALA A 107 -1.12 -12.55 -4.93
C ALA A 107 0.25 -11.96 -4.56
N LEU A 108 1.14 -12.75 -3.96
CA LEU A 108 2.52 -12.34 -3.66
C LEU A 108 3.32 -12.06 -4.94
N VAL A 109 3.24 -12.95 -5.94
CA VAL A 109 3.86 -12.76 -7.25
C VAL A 109 3.38 -11.47 -7.91
N ARG A 110 2.06 -11.26 -7.92
CA ARG A 110 1.44 -10.08 -8.52
C ARG A 110 1.83 -8.80 -7.78
N ASP A 111 1.79 -8.78 -6.45
CA ASP A 111 2.19 -7.63 -5.63
C ASP A 111 3.67 -7.27 -5.86
N TYR A 112 4.55 -8.26 -5.98
CA TYR A 112 5.96 -8.01 -6.28
C TYR A 112 6.18 -7.43 -7.68
N ILE A 113 5.45 -7.91 -8.70
CA ILE A 113 5.49 -7.31 -10.04
C ILE A 113 5.08 -5.83 -9.99
N ILE A 114 4.00 -5.51 -9.27
CA ILE A 114 3.51 -4.14 -9.11
C ILE A 114 4.57 -3.28 -8.40
N PHE A 115 5.19 -3.81 -7.34
CA PHE A 115 6.29 -3.17 -6.64
C PHE A 115 7.48 -2.87 -7.57
N LEU A 116 7.89 -3.80 -8.43
CA LEU A 116 8.98 -3.54 -9.39
C LEU A 116 8.63 -2.37 -10.32
N PHE A 117 7.36 -2.27 -10.74
CA PHE A 117 6.89 -1.14 -11.55
C PHE A 117 6.73 0.16 -10.77
N SER A 118 6.60 0.13 -9.44
CA SER A 118 6.65 1.36 -8.63
C SER A 118 8.05 1.98 -8.63
N LYS A 119 9.10 1.14 -8.72
CA LYS A 119 10.49 1.61 -8.82
C LYS A 119 10.88 2.01 -10.24
N ASN A 120 10.45 1.27 -11.26
CA ASN A 120 10.87 1.50 -12.65
C ASN A 120 9.76 1.23 -13.66
N LYS A 121 9.60 2.14 -14.63
CA LYS A 121 8.66 1.96 -15.75
C LYS A 121 8.99 0.80 -16.68
N THR A 122 10.26 0.40 -16.73
CA THR A 122 10.74 -0.68 -17.58
C THR A 122 11.64 -1.58 -16.78
N ILE A 123 11.38 -2.89 -16.83
CA ILE A 123 12.13 -3.91 -16.11
C ILE A 123 12.82 -4.80 -17.13
N ARG A 124 14.14 -4.90 -17.06
CA ARG A 124 14.91 -5.78 -17.96
C ARG A 124 14.97 -7.19 -17.41
N TYR A 125 15.04 -8.16 -18.32
CA TYR A 125 15.22 -9.57 -17.97
C TYR A 125 16.08 -10.28 -19.02
N ASP A 126 16.82 -11.30 -18.60
CA ASP A 126 17.64 -12.09 -19.50
C ASP A 126 16.89 -13.33 -19.97
N LYS A 127 16.34 -13.23 -21.19
CA LYS A 127 15.63 -14.32 -21.88
C LYS A 127 16.45 -15.60 -22.05
N ARG A 128 17.78 -15.48 -22.13
CA ARG A 128 18.66 -16.63 -22.38
C ARG A 128 18.94 -17.39 -21.09
N LYS A 129 18.89 -16.71 -19.94
CA LYS A 129 19.16 -17.30 -18.62
C LYS A 129 17.93 -17.91 -17.97
N SER A 130 16.76 -17.29 -18.11
CA SER A 130 15.54 -17.79 -17.47
C SER A 130 14.28 -17.43 -18.25
N PRO A 131 13.53 -18.40 -18.80
CA PRO A 131 12.24 -18.11 -19.42
C PRO A 131 11.24 -17.61 -18.38
N ILE A 132 10.34 -16.70 -18.77
CA ILE A 132 9.31 -16.17 -17.86
C ILE A 132 8.35 -17.32 -17.47
N PRO A 133 8.24 -17.66 -16.17
CA PRO A 133 7.34 -18.71 -15.69
C PRO A 133 5.87 -18.41 -16.03
N PRO A 134 5.03 -19.43 -16.30
CA PRO A 134 3.64 -19.23 -16.72
C PRO A 134 2.81 -18.35 -15.77
N VAL A 135 2.92 -18.58 -14.45
CA VAL A 135 2.23 -17.80 -13.41
C VAL A 135 2.63 -16.31 -13.45
N VAL A 136 3.93 -16.03 -13.59
CA VAL A 136 4.45 -14.67 -13.69
C VAL A 136 3.99 -14.01 -14.99
N ARG A 137 4.00 -14.76 -16.11
CA ARG A 137 3.56 -14.29 -17.42
C ARG A 137 2.09 -13.88 -17.41
N HIS A 138 1.23 -14.67 -16.76
CA HIS A 138 -0.20 -14.38 -16.68
C HIS A 138 -0.44 -12.98 -16.07
N TYR A 139 0.14 -12.69 -14.90
CA TYR A 139 -0.05 -11.39 -14.24
C TYR A 139 0.72 -10.25 -14.91
N LEU A 140 1.92 -10.51 -15.44
CA LEU A 140 2.66 -9.52 -16.23
C LEU A 140 1.85 -9.06 -17.45
N SER A 141 1.16 -9.97 -18.13
CA SER A 141 0.39 -9.64 -19.33
C SER A 141 -0.73 -8.63 -19.03
N GLN A 142 -1.22 -8.56 -17.79
CA GLN A 142 -2.26 -7.61 -17.39
C GLN A 142 -1.69 -6.21 -17.09
N LEU A 143 -0.43 -6.14 -16.63
CA LEU A 143 0.19 -4.92 -16.10
C LEU A 143 1.22 -4.27 -17.05
N ALA A 144 1.75 -5.04 -18.01
CA ALA A 144 2.84 -4.61 -18.86
C ALA A 144 2.80 -5.23 -20.26
N PHE A 145 3.54 -4.59 -21.17
CA PHE A 145 3.88 -5.13 -22.47
C PHE A 145 5.27 -5.73 -22.42
N GLN A 146 5.37 -7.01 -22.79
CA GLN A 146 6.67 -7.61 -23.09
C GLN A 146 7.18 -7.05 -24.40
N ARG A 147 8.43 -6.57 -24.43
CA ARG A 147 9.08 -6.11 -25.65
C ARG A 147 10.24 -7.04 -26.00
N PRO A 148 9.99 -8.09 -26.80
CA PRO A 148 10.96 -9.12 -27.07
C PRO A 148 12.31 -8.62 -27.60
N LEU A 149 12.30 -7.60 -28.46
CA LEU A 149 13.49 -7.04 -29.09
C LEU A 149 14.40 -6.30 -28.09
N PHE A 150 13.81 -5.76 -27.02
CA PHE A 150 14.53 -4.98 -26.00
C PHE A 150 14.84 -5.79 -24.75
N SER A 151 14.40 -7.07 -24.69
CA SER A 151 14.53 -7.94 -23.52
C SER A 151 14.03 -7.26 -22.24
N ASP A 152 12.90 -6.57 -22.34
CA ASP A 152 12.32 -5.84 -21.24
C ASP A 152 10.78 -5.93 -21.19
N LEU A 153 10.26 -5.51 -20.04
CA LEU A 153 8.85 -5.42 -19.71
C LEU A 153 8.56 -3.94 -19.48
N LYS A 154 7.70 -3.35 -20.30
CA LYS A 154 7.32 -1.93 -20.18
C LYS A 154 5.94 -1.84 -19.54
N PHE A 155 5.81 -0.99 -18.53
CA PHE A 155 4.52 -0.74 -17.89
C PHE A 155 3.46 -0.33 -18.92
N ARG A 156 2.24 -0.86 -18.77
CA ARG A 156 1.20 -0.81 -19.79
C ARG A 156 0.78 0.62 -20.14
N GLU A 157 0.70 1.48 -19.13
CA GLU A 157 0.28 2.88 -19.29
C GLU A 157 1.45 3.85 -19.08
N ALA A 158 1.34 5.03 -19.68
CA ALA A 158 2.30 6.10 -19.42
C ALA A 158 2.04 6.73 -18.05
N THR A 159 3.13 7.06 -17.34
CA THR A 159 3.13 7.81 -16.08
C THR A 159 2.17 9.00 -16.15
N ASP A 160 1.26 9.08 -15.17
CA ASP A 160 0.27 10.15 -15.10
C ASP A 160 0.85 11.36 -14.36
N LEU A 161 1.61 12.17 -15.09
CA LEU A 161 2.25 13.37 -14.55
C LEU A 161 1.23 14.41 -14.07
N SER A 162 0.05 14.47 -14.70
CA SER A 162 -1.06 15.32 -14.27
C SER A 162 -1.55 14.94 -12.88
N PHE A 163 -1.78 13.65 -12.63
CA PHE A 163 -2.18 13.17 -11.31
C PHE A 163 -1.10 13.43 -10.28
N ILE A 164 0.16 13.13 -10.59
CA ILE A 164 1.29 13.33 -9.67
C ILE A 164 1.39 14.80 -9.24
N LYS A 165 1.23 15.73 -10.18
CA LYS A 165 1.26 17.17 -9.91
C LYS A 165 0.05 17.64 -9.10
N ALA A 166 -1.13 17.10 -9.37
CA ALA A 166 -2.38 17.50 -8.72
C ALA A 166 -2.52 16.93 -7.30
N TYR A 167 -2.00 15.73 -7.05
CA TYR A 167 -2.17 14.99 -5.79
C TYR A 167 -0.85 14.49 -5.20
N PRO A 168 0.12 15.39 -4.92
CA PRO A 168 1.45 15.00 -4.42
C PRO A 168 1.41 14.31 -3.05
N HIS A 169 0.40 14.62 -2.22
CA HIS A 169 0.22 13.98 -0.91
C HIS A 169 -0.07 12.48 -1.05
N ALA A 170 -1.00 12.10 -1.95
CA ALA A 170 -1.35 10.71 -2.20
C ALA A 170 -0.17 9.93 -2.81
N VAL A 171 0.62 10.59 -3.67
CA VAL A 171 1.87 10.00 -4.20
C VAL A 171 2.85 9.70 -3.07
N LYS A 172 3.11 10.68 -2.19
CA LYS A 172 4.04 10.52 -1.08
C LYS A 172 3.59 9.45 -0.09
N GLU A 173 2.31 9.42 0.26
CA GLU A 173 1.72 8.39 1.12
C GLU A 173 1.95 6.98 0.54
N GLN A 174 1.69 6.82 -0.77
CA GLN A 174 1.89 5.53 -1.41
C GLN A 174 3.37 5.13 -1.54
N GLU A 175 4.28 6.08 -1.77
CA GLU A 175 5.73 5.82 -1.76
C GLU A 175 6.20 5.32 -0.39
N CYS A 176 5.69 5.91 0.70
CA CYS A 176 5.92 5.43 2.06
C CYS A 176 5.36 4.00 2.25
N ALA A 177 4.12 3.75 1.81
CA ALA A 177 3.50 2.43 1.91
C ALA A 177 4.29 1.35 1.15
N TRP A 178 4.82 1.67 -0.04
CA TRP A 178 5.67 0.75 -0.81
C TRP A 178 6.98 0.43 -0.10
N SER A 179 7.55 1.39 0.64
CA SER A 179 8.81 1.18 1.37
C SER A 179 8.63 0.18 2.51
N SER A 180 7.53 0.26 3.25
CA SER A 180 7.20 -0.72 4.30
C SER A 180 6.88 -2.10 3.69
N ARG A 181 6.15 -2.12 2.57
CA ARG A 181 5.70 -3.36 1.91
C ARG A 181 6.81 -4.11 1.18
N GLU A 182 7.87 -3.41 0.77
CA GLU A 182 9.06 -4.02 0.17
C GLU A 182 9.63 -5.12 1.08
N GLN A 183 9.83 -4.81 2.37
CA GLN A 183 10.38 -5.78 3.32
C GLN A 183 9.45 -6.98 3.54
N GLU A 184 8.14 -6.73 3.69
CA GLU A 184 7.12 -7.78 3.83
C GLU A 184 7.11 -8.76 2.64
N LEU A 185 7.21 -8.23 1.41
CA LEU A 185 7.25 -9.02 0.20
C LEU A 185 8.53 -9.86 0.10
N LEU A 186 9.69 -9.27 0.41
CA LEU A 186 10.97 -9.99 0.39
C LEU A 186 11.00 -11.12 1.42
N GLU A 187 10.54 -10.87 2.64
CA GLU A 187 10.49 -11.90 3.69
C GLU A 187 9.50 -13.02 3.36
N SER A 188 8.37 -12.69 2.72
CA SER A 188 7.40 -13.68 2.25
C SER A 188 8.00 -14.65 1.21
N PHE A 189 9.01 -14.22 0.45
CA PHE A 189 9.74 -15.08 -0.49
C PHE A 189 10.89 -15.89 0.13
N ARG A 190 11.31 -15.58 1.36
CA ARG A 190 12.32 -16.38 2.09
C ARG A 190 11.76 -17.64 2.75
N GLY A 191 10.43 -17.81 2.75
CA GLY A 191 9.76 -18.99 3.26
C GLY A 191 10.05 -20.26 2.46
N SER A 192 9.69 -21.42 3.03
CA SER A 192 9.83 -22.71 2.34
C SER A 192 8.83 -22.80 1.18
N PHE A 193 9.32 -22.99 -0.05
CA PHE A 193 8.47 -23.15 -1.23
C PHE A 193 7.67 -24.45 -1.16
N ARG A 194 6.38 -24.39 -1.48
CA ARG A 194 5.52 -25.58 -1.43
C ARG A 194 5.75 -26.50 -2.62
N ASN A 195 6.23 -25.96 -3.74
CA ASN A 195 6.48 -26.71 -4.97
C ASN A 195 7.55 -26.03 -5.86
N MET A 196 7.97 -26.76 -6.89
CA MET A 196 9.00 -26.32 -7.84
C MET A 196 8.56 -25.10 -8.68
N MET A 197 7.27 -24.95 -8.98
CA MET A 197 6.78 -23.79 -9.76
C MET A 197 6.88 -22.49 -8.97
N GLU A 198 6.57 -22.52 -7.67
CA GLU A 198 6.74 -21.37 -6.77
C GLU A 198 8.20 -20.95 -6.72
N LYS A 199 9.11 -21.92 -6.54
CA LYS A 199 10.56 -21.66 -6.53
C LYS A 199 11.02 -21.00 -7.84
N GLN A 200 10.63 -21.55 -8.99
CA GLN A 200 10.98 -20.98 -10.30
C GLN A 200 10.44 -19.56 -10.50
N ALA A 201 9.22 -19.29 -10.04
CA ALA A 201 8.63 -17.95 -10.09
C ALA A 201 9.42 -16.95 -9.24
N VAL A 202 9.77 -17.32 -8.01
CA VAL A 202 10.54 -16.45 -7.11
C VAL A 202 11.96 -16.24 -7.63
N ASP A 203 12.64 -17.29 -8.08
CA ASP A 203 13.98 -17.17 -8.67
C ASP A 203 13.97 -16.22 -9.87
N PHE A 204 12.96 -16.33 -10.73
CA PHE A 204 12.80 -15.41 -11.87
C PHE A 204 12.55 -13.96 -11.41
N LEU A 205 11.67 -13.74 -10.44
CA LEU A 205 11.34 -12.40 -9.96
C LEU A 205 12.51 -11.71 -9.26
N MET A 206 13.24 -12.43 -8.40
CA MET A 206 14.28 -11.88 -7.55
C MET A 206 15.63 -11.77 -8.28
N ASN A 207 15.95 -12.74 -9.14
CA ASN A 207 17.26 -12.85 -9.78
C ASN A 207 17.19 -12.65 -11.30
N GLY A 208 16.08 -13.03 -11.92
CA GLY A 208 15.88 -12.92 -13.37
C GLY A 208 15.46 -11.52 -13.84
N LEU A 209 14.82 -10.73 -12.98
CA LEU A 209 14.45 -9.34 -13.23
C LEU A 209 15.51 -8.41 -12.62
N ASN A 210 16.01 -7.46 -13.42
CA ASN A 210 16.98 -6.48 -12.94
C ASN A 210 16.39 -5.06 -12.95
N PRO A 211 15.82 -4.59 -11.82
CA PRO A 211 15.27 -3.25 -11.72
C PRO A 211 16.36 -2.16 -11.69
N LYS A 212 17.61 -2.48 -11.32
CA LYS A 212 18.69 -1.49 -11.15
C LYS A 212 19.44 -1.18 -12.44
N LEU A 213 19.16 -1.89 -13.51
CA LEU A 213 19.83 -1.73 -14.80
C LEU A 213 18.99 -0.82 -15.72
N VAL A 214 18.64 0.40 -15.32
CA VAL A 214 18.26 1.45 -16.28
C VAL A 214 19.48 2.34 -16.43
N LYS A 215 20.39 2.00 -17.37
CA LYS A 215 21.38 2.96 -17.82
C LYS A 215 20.58 4.15 -18.37
N LYS A 216 20.80 5.33 -17.78
CA LYS A 216 20.34 6.61 -18.29
C LYS A 216 20.68 6.66 -19.78
N VAL A 217 19.66 6.49 -20.63
CA VAL A 217 19.81 6.75 -22.06
C VAL A 217 19.77 8.27 -22.19
N THR A 218 20.93 8.89 -21.95
CA THR A 218 21.23 10.22 -22.47
C THR A 218 21.61 10.06 -23.93
N SER A 219 20.76 10.57 -24.82
CA SER A 219 21.20 11.13 -26.08
C SER A 219 20.17 12.16 -26.55
N SER A 220 20.44 13.42 -26.26
CA SER A 220 20.60 14.36 -27.37
C SER A 220 21.75 15.27 -27.01
N ALA A 221 22.75 15.23 -27.88
CA ALA A 221 23.96 16.02 -27.83
C ALA A 221 23.64 17.48 -28.13
N ILE A 222 24.15 18.39 -27.30
CA ILE A 222 24.70 19.67 -27.74
C ILE A 222 25.94 19.92 -26.88
N ALA A 223 27.10 20.00 -27.53
CA ALA A 223 28.37 20.41 -26.95
C ALA A 223 28.36 21.93 -26.71
N ASP A 224 28.95 22.43 -25.63
CA ASP A 224 30.31 23.03 -25.56
C ASP A 224 30.53 23.69 -24.15
N PRO A 225 31.69 24.26 -23.77
CA PRO A 225 32.38 23.81 -22.55
C PRO A 225 32.67 24.91 -21.51
N GLY A 226 32.85 24.46 -20.26
CA GLY A 226 33.80 25.05 -19.31
C GLY A 226 33.30 26.21 -18.44
N HIS A 227 33.34 26.03 -17.11
CA HIS A 227 34.29 26.71 -16.21
C HIS A 227 34.19 26.13 -14.79
N LYS A 228 35.30 26.21 -14.05
CA LYS A 228 35.63 25.45 -12.82
C LYS A 228 35.18 26.14 -11.51
N LYS A 229 35.30 25.35 -10.42
CA LYS A 229 35.44 25.69 -8.98
C LYS A 229 34.14 26.01 -8.23
N ASP A 230 33.92 25.69 -6.95
CA ASP A 230 34.59 24.92 -5.90
C ASP A 230 33.63 24.86 -4.67
N ILE A 231 33.86 23.92 -3.74
CA ILE A 231 33.55 23.93 -2.29
C ILE A 231 32.11 23.61 -1.76
N ASN A 232 32.11 22.61 -0.85
CA ASN A 232 31.26 22.28 0.31
C ASN A 232 29.92 23.02 0.53
N MET A 233 28.88 22.28 0.97
CA MET A 233 28.47 22.24 2.39
C MET A 233 27.26 21.32 2.61
N MET A 234 27.35 20.61 3.73
CA MET A 234 26.38 19.73 4.36
C MET A 234 25.08 20.47 4.72
N ALA A 235 23.92 19.88 4.45
CA ALA A 235 22.66 20.25 5.10
C ALA A 235 21.72 19.04 5.15
N SER A 236 21.74 18.36 6.30
CA SER A 236 20.66 17.50 6.75
C SER A 236 19.43 18.37 7.01
N SER A 237 18.39 18.25 6.19
CA SER A 237 17.09 18.86 6.49
C SER A 237 16.16 17.85 7.12
N THR A 238 16.09 17.93 8.45
CA THR A 238 15.02 17.41 9.29
C THR A 238 13.70 18.01 8.82
N GLY A 239 12.94 17.26 8.03
CA GLY A 239 11.58 17.64 7.63
C GLY A 239 10.62 17.44 8.79
N MET A 240 10.52 18.43 9.68
CA MET A 240 9.43 18.53 10.65
C MET A 240 8.13 18.81 9.90
N THR A 241 7.34 17.75 9.68
CA THR A 241 5.95 17.88 9.24
C THR A 241 5.16 18.48 10.41
N VAL A 242 4.62 19.68 10.23
CA VAL A 242 3.71 20.30 11.19
C VAL A 242 2.40 19.50 11.15
N PRO A 243 1.92 18.91 12.26
CA PRO A 243 0.66 18.19 12.26
C PRO A 243 -0.51 19.18 12.09
N SER A 244 -1.57 18.76 11.41
CA SER A 244 -2.82 19.54 11.41
C SER A 244 -3.42 19.57 12.82
N SER A 245 -4.18 20.60 13.16
CA SER A 245 -4.77 20.79 14.51
C SER A 245 -5.55 19.56 15.02
N SER A 246 -6.16 18.77 14.13
CA SER A 246 -6.86 17.52 14.46
C SER A 246 -5.91 16.34 14.77
N GLN A 247 -4.74 16.27 14.12
CA GLN A 247 -3.73 15.25 14.41
C GLN A 247 -3.03 15.51 15.74
N GLU A 248 -2.75 16.77 16.09
CA GLU A 248 -2.18 17.12 17.38
C GLU A 248 -3.09 16.71 18.54
N GLU A 249 -4.40 16.92 18.36
CA GLU A 249 -5.41 16.52 19.35
C GLU A 249 -5.45 14.99 19.51
N LEU A 250 -5.40 14.24 18.40
CA LEU A 250 -5.35 12.78 18.44
C LEU A 250 -4.06 12.26 19.10
N VAL A 251 -2.91 12.88 18.83
CA VAL A 251 -1.64 12.54 19.49
C VAL A 251 -1.76 12.72 21.00
N LYS A 252 -2.30 13.85 21.46
CA LYS A 252 -2.51 14.10 22.91
C LYS A 252 -3.40 13.05 23.55
N VAL A 253 -4.53 12.71 22.91
CA VAL A 253 -5.44 11.69 23.40
C VAL A 253 -4.75 10.33 23.48
N LEU A 254 -4.00 9.95 22.45
CA LEU A 254 -3.28 8.68 22.45
C LEU A 254 -2.18 8.63 23.51
N LEU A 255 -1.45 9.72 23.74
CA LEU A 255 -0.48 9.80 24.83
C LEU A 255 -1.16 9.54 26.19
N GLU A 256 -2.37 10.05 26.41
CA GLU A 256 -3.14 9.76 27.62
C GLU A 256 -3.63 8.29 27.68
N VAL A 257 -4.04 7.71 26.54
CA VAL A 257 -4.39 6.29 26.44
C VAL A 257 -3.21 5.39 26.87
N PHE A 258 -1.98 5.77 26.53
CA PHE A 258 -0.75 5.06 26.89
C PHE A 258 -0.19 5.41 28.28
N ARG A 259 -0.76 6.40 28.98
CA ARG A 259 -0.25 6.85 30.29
C ARG A 259 -0.30 5.76 31.36
N LEU A 260 -1.43 5.04 31.44
CA LEU A 260 -1.63 3.96 32.41
C LEU A 260 -1.08 2.62 31.91
N HIS A 261 -1.25 2.34 30.62
CA HIS A 261 -0.84 1.07 30.02
C HIS A 261 0.10 1.34 28.84
N SER A 262 1.36 1.03 29.08
CA SER A 262 2.48 1.23 28.15
C SER A 262 2.46 0.33 26.91
N VAL A 263 1.66 -0.73 26.93
CA VAL A 263 1.51 -1.73 25.87
C VAL A 263 0.02 -1.97 25.67
N ARG A 264 -0.46 -1.85 24.44
CA ARG A 264 -1.89 -2.06 24.09
C ARG A 264 -2.03 -2.71 22.71
N SER A 265 -3.07 -3.52 22.54
CA SER A 265 -3.47 -4.04 21.23
C SER A 265 -4.20 -2.95 20.43
N LEU A 266 -4.29 -3.13 19.10
CA LEU A 266 -5.10 -2.20 18.28
C LEU A 266 -6.56 -2.16 18.74
N GLY A 267 -7.11 -3.31 19.18
CA GLY A 267 -8.46 -3.41 19.71
C GLY A 267 -8.66 -2.56 20.96
N SER A 268 -7.78 -2.73 21.96
CA SER A 268 -7.80 -1.95 23.20
C SER A 268 -7.65 -0.45 22.94
N ILE A 269 -6.81 -0.04 21.98
CA ILE A 269 -6.65 1.38 21.61
C ILE A 269 -7.95 1.93 21.01
N LYS A 270 -8.57 1.20 20.06
CA LYS A 270 -9.84 1.61 19.45
C LYS A 270 -10.95 1.74 20.50
N GLN A 271 -11.04 0.77 21.40
CA GLN A 271 -12.01 0.81 22.50
C GLN A 271 -11.77 2.00 23.44
N ALA A 272 -10.52 2.31 23.76
CA ALA A 272 -10.17 3.46 24.61
C ALA A 272 -10.50 4.81 23.95
N LEU A 273 -10.39 4.92 22.63
CA LEU A 273 -10.82 6.10 21.87
C LEU A 273 -12.35 6.22 21.85
N GLN A 274 -13.05 5.11 21.58
CA GLN A 274 -14.51 5.07 21.58
C GLN A 274 -15.09 5.41 22.95
N GLY A 275 -14.48 4.94 24.04
CA GLY A 275 -14.86 5.32 25.40
C GLY A 275 -14.70 6.81 25.72
N ARG A 276 -13.98 7.56 24.87
CA ARG A 276 -13.82 9.02 24.92
C ARG A 276 -14.68 9.74 23.89
N GLY A 277 -15.59 9.03 23.21
CA GLY A 277 -16.44 9.59 22.15
C GLY A 277 -15.69 9.87 20.84
N ILE A 278 -14.51 9.28 20.66
CA ILE A 278 -13.68 9.47 19.46
C ILE A 278 -13.77 8.20 18.62
N ASP A 279 -14.38 8.32 17.44
CA ASP A 279 -14.36 7.25 16.47
C ASP A 279 -12.93 7.07 15.92
N PRO A 280 -12.38 5.84 15.94
CA PRO A 280 -11.03 5.58 15.46
C PRO A 280 -10.84 6.06 14.02
N PRO A 281 -10.00 7.10 13.79
CA PRO A 281 -9.90 7.67 12.46
C PRO A 281 -9.01 6.79 11.55
N PRO A 282 -9.14 6.90 10.22
CA PRO A 282 -8.32 6.12 9.28
C PRO A 282 -6.81 6.28 9.48
N GLU A 283 -6.36 7.48 9.88
CA GLU A 283 -4.96 7.81 10.15
C GLU A 283 -4.44 7.30 11.51
N LEU A 284 -5.26 6.64 12.33
CA LEU A 284 -4.90 6.16 13.68
C LEU A 284 -3.57 5.39 13.68
N ILE A 285 -3.36 4.49 12.71
CA ILE A 285 -2.12 3.70 12.63
C ILE A 285 -0.91 4.58 12.35
N SER A 286 -1.05 5.58 11.47
CA SER A 286 0.02 6.52 11.16
C SER A 286 0.36 7.38 12.38
N VAL A 287 -0.65 7.83 13.14
CA VAL A 287 -0.44 8.64 14.35
C VAL A 287 0.14 7.80 15.48
N LEU A 288 -0.30 6.54 15.63
CA LEU A 288 0.31 5.59 16.56
C LEU A 288 1.80 5.38 16.27
N GLY A 289 2.20 5.27 14.99
CA GLY A 289 3.62 5.11 14.61
C GLY A 289 4.53 6.26 15.05
N GLN A 290 3.96 7.45 15.29
CA GLN A 290 4.72 8.60 15.80
C GLN A 290 5.10 8.42 17.28
N ILE A 291 4.23 7.80 18.08
CA ILE A 291 4.37 7.73 19.54
C ILE A 291 4.64 6.32 20.08
N THR A 292 4.47 5.29 19.26
CA THR A 292 4.60 3.87 19.64
C THR A 292 5.41 3.08 18.63
N GLU A 293 6.01 1.97 19.07
CA GLU A 293 6.56 0.93 18.20
C GLU A 293 5.58 -0.24 18.12
N ASN A 294 5.40 -0.80 16.92
CA ASN A 294 4.65 -2.04 16.75
C ASN A 294 5.58 -3.23 17.00
N VAL A 295 5.31 -4.01 18.05
CA VAL A 295 6.07 -5.21 18.39
C VAL A 295 5.15 -6.41 18.26
N HIS A 296 5.28 -7.15 17.16
CA HIS A 296 4.51 -8.38 16.90
C HIS A 296 2.98 -8.22 17.02
N GLY A 297 2.43 -7.07 16.62
CA GLY A 297 0.99 -6.80 16.65
C GLY A 297 0.48 -6.05 17.88
N VAL A 298 1.32 -5.77 18.88
CA VAL A 298 0.99 -4.86 19.99
C VAL A 298 1.74 -3.54 19.86
N TYR A 299 1.12 -2.44 20.30
CA TYR A 299 1.71 -1.11 20.25
C TYR A 299 2.33 -0.78 21.61
N VAL A 300 3.62 -0.46 21.60
CA VAL A 300 4.40 -0.15 22.78
C VAL A 300 4.79 1.32 22.75
N SER A 301 4.38 2.12 23.73
CA SER A 301 4.75 3.54 23.80
C SER A 301 6.27 3.73 23.76
N LYS A 302 6.78 4.69 22.98
CA LYS A 302 8.21 5.02 22.93
C LYS A 302 8.66 5.76 24.18
N SER A 303 7.79 6.61 24.73
CA SER A 303 8.13 7.47 25.87
C SER A 303 7.85 6.81 27.21
N ALA A 304 8.75 7.05 28.16
CA ALA A 304 8.60 6.69 29.57
C ALA A 304 8.44 7.93 30.48
N GLY A 305 8.28 9.13 29.92
CA GLY A 305 8.24 10.41 30.66
C GLY A 305 9.59 10.90 31.19
N ASN A 306 10.54 10.00 31.47
CA ASN A 306 11.92 10.31 31.88
C ASN A 306 12.94 9.91 30.78
N PRO A 307 13.88 10.80 30.37
CA PRO A 307 14.91 10.51 29.37
C PRO A 307 15.78 9.28 29.67
N ASP A 308 16.12 9.04 30.93
CA ASP A 308 16.95 7.91 31.33
C ASP A 308 16.22 6.58 31.13
N LEU A 309 14.94 6.54 31.50
CA LEU A 309 14.06 5.39 31.26
C LEU A 309 13.80 5.19 29.77
N HIS A 310 13.76 6.26 28.97
CA HIS A 310 13.53 6.18 27.51
C HIS A 310 14.62 5.37 26.81
N ALA A 311 15.90 5.61 27.14
CA ALA A 311 17.01 4.88 26.51
C ALA A 311 16.96 3.38 26.84
N LEU A 312 16.73 3.05 28.12
CA LEU A 312 16.56 1.68 28.59
C LEU A 312 15.36 0.98 27.92
N ARG A 313 14.22 1.67 27.86
CA ARG A 313 13.00 1.21 27.22
C ARG A 313 13.19 0.93 25.75
N THR A 314 13.90 1.80 25.04
CA THR A 314 14.20 1.63 23.60
C THR A 314 14.96 0.34 23.34
N VAL A 315 15.97 0.01 24.17
CA VAL A 315 16.73 -1.23 24.02
C VAL A 315 15.86 -2.46 24.26
N ILE A 316 15.03 -2.43 25.30
CA ILE A 316 14.13 -3.56 25.63
C ILE A 316 13.09 -3.77 24.52
N ILE A 317 12.52 -2.69 23.97
CA ILE A 317 11.59 -2.77 22.83
C ILE A 317 12.28 -3.42 21.62
N LYS A 318 13.49 -2.97 21.26
CA LYS A 318 14.28 -3.56 20.16
C LYS A 318 14.57 -5.03 20.38
N LEU A 319 14.94 -5.41 21.61
CA LEU A 319 15.20 -6.79 21.95
C LEU A 319 13.97 -7.67 21.70
N PHE A 320 12.77 -7.22 22.05
CA PHE A 320 11.54 -7.97 21.73
C PHE A 320 11.22 -7.97 20.23
N MET A 321 11.49 -6.89 19.49
CA MET A 321 11.31 -6.86 18.02
C MET A 321 12.22 -7.86 17.29
N GLU A 322 13.46 -8.04 17.76
CA GLU A 322 14.45 -8.96 17.18
C GLU A 322 14.16 -10.44 17.50
N ASN A 323 13.30 -10.70 18.49
CA ASN A 323 12.90 -12.04 18.90
C ASN A 323 11.55 -12.44 18.27
N LYS A 324 11.21 -13.72 18.36
CA LYS A 324 9.92 -14.23 17.85
C LYS A 324 8.74 -13.64 18.63
N PRO A 325 7.53 -13.56 18.04
CA PRO A 325 6.31 -13.26 18.77
C PRO A 325 6.17 -14.13 20.01
N ASN A 326 5.76 -13.53 21.14
CA ASN A 326 5.60 -14.21 22.43
C ASN A 326 6.88 -14.87 22.99
N ALA A 327 8.06 -14.41 22.57
CA ALA A 327 9.32 -14.89 23.12
C ALA A 327 9.40 -14.66 24.64
N LYS A 328 9.90 -15.69 25.33
CA LYS A 328 10.24 -15.63 26.76
C LYS A 328 11.71 -15.29 26.90
N LEU A 329 12.00 -14.07 27.38
CA LEU A 329 13.36 -13.62 27.62
C LEU A 329 13.75 -13.84 29.07
N ARG A 330 14.97 -14.35 29.30
CA ARG A 330 15.54 -14.46 30.64
C ARG A 330 16.12 -13.13 31.08
N ASN A 331 16.14 -12.90 32.39
CA ASN A 331 16.63 -11.66 32.99
C ASN A 331 18.07 -11.32 32.56
N ASN A 332 18.95 -12.33 32.48
CA ASN A 332 20.33 -12.16 32.06
C ASN A 332 20.46 -11.74 30.58
N GLN A 333 19.57 -12.21 29.69
CA GLN A 333 19.54 -11.81 28.29
C GLN A 333 19.17 -10.33 28.14
N ILE A 334 18.15 -9.89 28.87
CA ILE A 334 17.73 -8.49 28.87
C ILE A 334 18.87 -7.60 29.42
N VAL A 335 19.43 -7.95 30.58
CA VAL A 335 20.52 -7.19 31.20
C VAL A 335 21.76 -7.13 30.29
N ALA A 336 22.11 -8.24 29.62
CA ALA A 336 23.24 -8.27 28.69
C ALA A 336 23.01 -7.36 27.47
N ALA A 337 21.82 -7.43 26.86
CA ALA A 337 21.46 -6.57 25.72
C ALA A 337 21.48 -5.07 26.10
N VAL A 338 20.94 -4.75 27.28
CA VAL A 338 20.95 -3.40 27.84
C VAL A 338 22.37 -2.92 28.07
N ARG A 339 23.22 -3.68 28.76
CA ARG A 339 24.63 -3.31 29.00
C ARG A 339 25.46 -3.19 27.72
N SER A 340 25.15 -4.00 26.70
CA SER A 340 25.85 -3.95 25.42
C SER A 340 25.43 -2.74 24.57
N SER A 341 24.23 -2.19 24.79
CA SER A 341 23.66 -1.12 23.96
C SER A 341 23.72 0.26 24.63
N LEU A 342 23.71 0.31 25.96
CA LEU A 342 23.80 1.55 26.73
C LEU A 342 25.23 1.79 27.20
N ASN A 343 25.80 2.93 26.82
CA ASN A 343 27.09 3.41 27.32
C ASN A 343 26.99 4.02 28.73
N ARG A 344 26.07 3.52 29.57
CA ARG A 344 25.88 3.97 30.95
C ARG A 344 25.42 2.81 31.83
N ASN A 345 25.69 2.93 33.13
CA ASN A 345 25.06 2.08 34.13
C ASN A 345 23.60 2.50 34.34
N PHE A 346 22.77 1.55 34.75
CA PHE A 346 21.37 1.76 35.12
C PHE A 346 21.10 1.12 36.48
N SER A 347 20.19 1.72 37.25
CA SER A 347 19.80 1.23 38.57
C SER A 347 18.83 0.05 38.48
N ALA A 348 18.72 -0.71 39.57
CA ALA A 348 17.72 -1.77 39.67
C ALA A 348 16.28 -1.23 39.58
N ASP A 349 16.05 -0.01 40.07
CA ASP A 349 14.74 0.64 40.03
C ASP A 349 14.36 1.08 38.62
N GLU A 350 15.30 1.67 37.86
CA GLU A 350 15.10 2.00 36.44
C GLU A 350 14.72 0.74 35.65
N TYR A 351 15.46 -0.35 35.87
CA TYR A 351 15.20 -1.64 35.26
C TYR A 351 13.80 -2.17 35.59
N LYS A 352 13.48 -2.23 36.89
CA LYS A 352 12.20 -2.75 37.37
C LYS A 352 11.04 -1.91 36.84
N GLN A 353 11.18 -0.59 36.80
CA GLN A 353 10.15 0.31 36.30
C GLN A 353 9.85 0.08 34.82
N VAL A 354 10.89 -0.01 33.98
CA VAL A 354 10.70 -0.23 32.53
C VAL A 354 10.16 -1.63 32.25
N VAL A 355 10.76 -2.66 32.86
CA VAL A 355 10.38 -4.05 32.61
C VAL A 355 8.96 -4.32 33.12
N ASN A 356 8.56 -3.85 34.30
CA ASN A 356 7.19 -4.03 34.77
C ASN A 356 6.16 -3.21 33.97
N GLY A 357 6.59 -2.08 33.40
CA GLY A 357 5.76 -1.29 32.49
C GLY A 357 5.42 -2.04 31.21
N LEU A 358 6.39 -2.75 30.64
CA LEU A 358 6.30 -3.43 29.35
C LEU A 358 5.90 -4.90 29.40
N CYS A 359 6.38 -5.60 30.42
CA CYS A 359 6.44 -7.05 30.42
C CYS A 359 5.60 -7.66 31.55
N ILE A 360 5.28 -8.93 31.37
CA ILE A 360 4.77 -9.83 32.40
C ILE A 360 5.77 -10.97 32.60
N ASN A 361 5.91 -11.46 33.83
CA ASN A 361 6.75 -12.62 34.10
C ASN A 361 5.88 -13.89 34.17
N LYS A 362 6.06 -14.80 33.21
CA LYS A 362 5.41 -16.12 33.15
C LYS A 362 6.44 -17.17 32.72
N ASP A 363 7.31 -17.56 33.67
CA ASP A 363 8.49 -18.40 33.45
C ASP A 363 9.54 -17.75 32.53
N GLY A 364 9.63 -16.42 32.61
CA GLY A 364 10.38 -15.58 31.70
C GLY A 364 9.63 -14.27 31.42
N TRP A 365 10.37 -13.25 31.05
CA TRP A 365 9.79 -11.96 30.68
C TRP A 365 9.21 -12.05 29.27
N MET A 366 7.91 -11.80 29.18
CA MET A 366 7.19 -11.67 27.92
C MET A 366 6.62 -10.26 27.82
N LEU A 367 6.51 -9.73 26.61
CA LEU A 367 5.77 -8.49 26.40
C LEU A 367 4.29 -8.71 26.80
N LYS A 368 3.66 -7.68 27.37
CA LYS A 368 2.22 -7.70 27.62
C LYS A 368 1.46 -7.91 26.30
N ASP A 369 0.35 -8.64 26.35
CA ASP A 369 -0.54 -8.92 25.21
C ASP A 369 -1.33 -7.70 24.74
N GLY A 370 -1.36 -6.64 25.56
CA GLY A 370 -2.01 -5.38 25.23
C GLY A 370 -3.52 -5.39 25.45
N GLU A 371 -4.06 -6.44 26.07
CA GLU A 371 -5.44 -6.55 26.52
C GLU A 371 -5.48 -6.10 28.00
N CYS A 372 -5.54 -4.80 28.24
CA CYS A 372 -5.62 -4.19 29.57
C CYS A 372 -6.85 -3.29 29.68
#